data_AF-A0A560DN69-F1
#
_entry.id   AF-A0A560DN69-F1
#
_cell.length_a   1.000
_cell.length_b   1.000
_cell.length_c   1.000
_cell.angle_alpha   90.00
_cell.angle_beta   90.00
_cell.angle_gamma   90.00
#
_symmetry.space_group_name_H-M   'P 1'
#
loop_
_entity.id
_entity.type
_entity.pdbx_description
1 polymer ?
#
loop_
_entity_poly.entity_id
_entity_poly.type
_entity_poly.pdbx_seq_one_letter_code
_entity_poly.pdbx_strand_id
1 'polypeptide(L)'
;MSRDRMNDLELRAYGEIARALAMVAFSIADGEPATEATSLASHFPNAPRPIFRQSVFKYLGRDLWRLRILQPLDDTGKNYAYHFTFACDVKEADRVAQQNWEHGPSLLELLETFIFHFENYGKEWHDFSSEIYVPFGRNGRLAPVLDALASISYVEKTAEGYVWLDVEPVMRVLESLRSAYPTLWASDGEHSP
;
A
#
# COMPACT_ATOMS: atom_id res chain seq x y z
N MET A 1 -21.79 -9.90 -8.05
CA MET A 1 -22.09 -8.48 -7.79
C MET A 1 -21.38 -7.67 -8.85
N SER A 2 -22.13 -6.94 -9.68
CA SER A 2 -21.54 -5.98 -10.62
C SER A 2 -20.84 -4.91 -9.80
N ARG A 3 -19.53 -4.71 -9.96
CA ARG A 3 -18.88 -3.53 -9.39
C ARG A 3 -19.47 -2.34 -10.15
N ASP A 4 -20.04 -1.38 -9.43
CA ASP A 4 -20.38 -0.10 -10.06
C ASP A 4 -19.10 0.49 -10.65
N ARG A 5 -19.23 1.07 -11.86
CA ARG A 5 -18.11 1.65 -12.58
C ARG A 5 -17.57 2.82 -11.75
N MET A 6 -16.28 2.78 -11.38
CA MET A 6 -15.63 3.93 -10.73
C MET A 6 -15.77 5.16 -11.62
N ASN A 7 -16.11 6.29 -11.00
CA ASN A 7 -16.04 7.58 -11.66
C ASN A 7 -14.58 8.06 -11.83
N ASP A 8 -14.36 9.12 -12.59
CA ASP A 8 -13.01 9.59 -12.92
C ASP A 8 -12.20 10.04 -11.68
N LEU A 9 -12.86 10.58 -10.66
CA LEU A 9 -12.21 11.00 -9.41
C LEU A 9 -11.79 9.79 -8.58
N GLU A 10 -12.67 8.80 -8.45
CA GLU A 10 -12.37 7.52 -7.79
C GLU A 10 -11.24 6.79 -8.50
N LEU A 11 -11.26 6.74 -9.83
CA LEU A 11 -10.23 6.09 -10.63
C LEU A 11 -8.87 6.80 -10.50
N ARG A 12 -8.87 8.13 -10.42
CA ARG A 12 -7.66 8.90 -10.15
C ARG A 12 -7.09 8.60 -8.77
N ALA A 13 -7.92 8.63 -7.73
CA ALA A 13 -7.51 8.28 -6.37
C ALA A 13 -6.97 6.85 -6.31
N TYR A 14 -7.65 5.90 -6.97
CA TYR A 14 -7.23 4.53 -7.09
C TYR A 14 -5.81 4.39 -7.69
N GLY A 15 -5.54 5.10 -8.79
CA GLY A 15 -4.22 5.13 -9.42
C GLY A 15 -3.14 5.70 -8.50
N GLU A 16 -3.42 6.81 -7.81
CA GLU A 16 -2.46 7.44 -6.90
C GLU A 16 -2.11 6.53 -5.72
N ILE A 17 -3.11 5.86 -5.13
CA ILE A 17 -2.90 4.88 -4.06
C ILE A 17 -2.03 3.72 -4.58
N ALA A 18 -2.36 3.16 -5.75
CA ALA A 18 -1.61 2.06 -6.35
C ALA A 18 -0.15 2.44 -6.63
N ARG A 19 0.09 3.67 -7.11
CA ARG A 19 1.45 4.19 -7.32
C ARG A 19 2.23 4.30 -6.02
N ALA A 20 1.63 4.82 -4.96
CA ALA A 20 2.28 4.89 -3.66
C ALA A 20 2.64 3.48 -3.16
N LEU A 21 1.73 2.52 -3.27
CA LEU A 21 1.98 1.12 -2.92
C LEU A 21 3.12 0.51 -3.75
N ALA A 22 3.19 0.81 -5.05
CA ALA A 22 4.29 0.40 -5.91
C ALA A 22 5.64 1.00 -5.46
N MET A 23 5.66 2.26 -5.03
CA MET A 23 6.86 2.89 -4.46
C MET A 23 7.33 2.20 -3.17
N VAL A 24 6.40 1.80 -2.30
CA VAL A 24 6.73 1.03 -1.09
C VAL A 24 7.30 -0.33 -1.45
N ALA A 25 6.64 -1.07 -2.34
CA ALA A 25 7.14 -2.35 -2.81
C ALA A 25 8.55 -2.22 -3.41
N PHE A 26 8.80 -1.16 -4.18
CA PHE A 26 10.12 -0.91 -4.77
C PHE A 26 11.16 -0.61 -3.70
N SER A 27 10.85 0.27 -2.74
CA SER A 27 11.78 0.63 -1.66
C SER A 27 12.12 -0.58 -0.78
N ILE A 28 11.17 -1.47 -0.52
CA ILE A 28 11.40 -2.72 0.20
C ILE A 28 12.36 -3.61 -0.60
N ALA A 29 12.06 -3.82 -1.89
CA ALA A 29 12.84 -4.68 -2.76
C ALA A 29 14.28 -4.17 -3.00
N ASP A 30 14.45 -2.85 -3.08
CA ASP A 30 15.75 -2.19 -3.26
C ASP A 30 16.57 -2.16 -1.95
N GLY A 31 15.89 -2.18 -0.80
CA GLY A 31 16.51 -2.21 0.53
C GLY A 31 16.89 -3.60 1.04
N GLU A 32 16.65 -4.68 0.27
CA GLU A 32 16.98 -6.04 0.71
C GLU A 32 18.49 -6.22 0.98
N PRO A 33 18.88 -6.96 2.04
CA PRO A 33 20.29 -7.17 2.36
C PRO A 33 21.01 -7.90 1.22
N ALA A 34 22.28 -7.54 0.98
CA ALA A 34 23.07 -8.04 -0.14
C ALA A 34 23.14 -9.58 -0.23
N THR A 35 23.06 -10.28 0.91
CA THR A 35 23.02 -11.75 0.98
C THR A 35 21.76 -12.34 0.35
N GLU A 36 20.59 -11.73 0.58
CA GLU A 36 19.34 -12.15 -0.05
C GLU A 36 19.32 -11.77 -1.53
N ALA A 37 19.77 -10.57 -1.87
CA ALA A 37 19.91 -10.13 -3.27
C ALA A 37 20.80 -11.08 -4.09
N THR A 38 21.91 -11.56 -3.51
CA THR A 38 22.83 -12.53 -4.15
C THR A 38 22.17 -13.91 -4.33
N SER A 39 21.39 -14.36 -3.34
CA SER A 39 20.61 -15.60 -3.44
C SER A 39 19.58 -15.51 -4.58
N LEU A 40 18.83 -14.41 -4.64
CA LEU A 40 17.85 -14.18 -5.70
C LEU A 40 18.49 -14.00 -7.08
N ALA A 41 19.70 -13.44 -7.16
CA ALA A 41 20.49 -13.38 -8.41
C ALA A 41 20.89 -14.76 -8.92
N SER A 42 21.23 -15.67 -8.01
CA SER A 42 21.58 -17.05 -8.38
C SER A 42 20.36 -17.84 -8.88
N HIS A 43 19.19 -17.63 -8.28
CA HIS A 43 17.95 -18.34 -8.65
C HIS A 43 17.26 -17.73 -9.88
N PHE A 44 17.32 -16.42 -10.05
CA PHE A 44 16.71 -15.68 -11.16
C PHE A 44 17.74 -14.77 -11.86
N PRO A 45 18.70 -15.34 -12.62
CA PRO A 45 19.81 -14.59 -13.19
C PRO A 45 19.38 -13.56 -14.24
N ASN A 46 18.27 -13.81 -14.93
CA ASN A 46 17.76 -12.95 -16.01
C ASN A 46 16.54 -12.12 -15.60
N ALA A 47 16.13 -12.17 -14.33
CA ALA A 47 14.98 -11.40 -13.87
C ALA A 47 15.30 -9.91 -13.78
N PRO A 48 14.40 -9.03 -14.27
CA PRO A 48 14.47 -7.60 -13.99
C PRO A 48 14.62 -7.31 -12.49
N ARG A 49 15.36 -6.25 -12.16
CA ARG A 49 15.60 -5.82 -10.77
C ARG A 49 14.87 -4.50 -10.49
N PRO A 50 14.45 -4.26 -9.23
CA PRO A 50 14.57 -5.15 -8.07
C PRO A 50 13.51 -6.28 -8.06
N ILE A 51 13.73 -7.33 -7.26
CA ILE A 51 12.76 -8.43 -7.06
C ILE A 51 12.04 -8.19 -5.74
N PHE A 52 10.72 -8.08 -5.77
CA PHE A 52 9.91 -7.92 -4.58
C PHE A 52 9.47 -9.27 -4.01
N ARG A 53 9.61 -9.45 -2.69
CA ARG A 53 9.19 -10.65 -1.97
C ARG A 53 7.97 -10.38 -1.08
N GLN A 54 6.85 -11.02 -1.36
CA GLN A 54 5.56 -10.82 -0.67
C GLN A 54 5.52 -11.37 0.76
N SER A 55 6.44 -12.23 1.20
CA SER A 55 6.32 -12.95 2.47
C SER A 55 6.23 -12.08 3.73
N VAL A 56 6.56 -10.79 3.63
CA VAL A 56 6.43 -9.81 4.72
C VAL A 56 5.14 -8.97 4.59
N PHE A 57 4.56 -8.87 3.40
CA PHE A 57 3.47 -7.95 3.06
C PHE A 57 2.38 -8.67 2.26
N LYS A 58 1.60 -9.50 2.97
CA LYS A 58 0.70 -10.52 2.40
C LYS A 58 -0.30 -9.97 1.38
N TYR A 59 -0.72 -8.70 1.49
CA TYR A 59 -1.71 -8.11 0.59
C TYR A 59 -1.08 -7.25 -0.52
N LEU A 60 0.01 -6.53 -0.21
CA LEU A 60 0.71 -5.65 -1.15
C LEU A 60 1.08 -6.34 -2.47
N GLY A 61 1.79 -7.47 -2.40
CA GLY A 61 2.24 -8.18 -3.60
C GLY A 61 1.09 -8.69 -4.47
N ARG A 62 0.06 -9.25 -3.83
CA ARG A 62 -1.14 -9.76 -4.51
C ARG A 62 -1.90 -8.65 -5.21
N ASP A 63 -2.11 -7.53 -4.54
CA ASP A 63 -2.95 -6.45 -5.06
C ASP A 63 -2.25 -5.74 -6.22
N LEU A 64 -0.93 -5.49 -6.11
CA LEU A 64 -0.14 -4.96 -7.21
C LEU A 64 -0.01 -5.93 -8.39
N TRP A 65 0.02 -7.25 -8.15
CA TRP A 65 -0.01 -8.25 -9.22
C TRP A 65 -1.33 -8.25 -9.98
N ARG A 66 -2.46 -8.21 -9.25
CA ARG A 66 -3.80 -8.11 -9.86
C ARG A 66 -3.96 -6.84 -10.71
N LEU A 67 -3.27 -5.77 -10.32
CA LEU A 67 -3.19 -4.50 -11.05
C LEU A 67 -2.21 -4.49 -12.22
N ARG A 68 -1.51 -5.60 -12.49
CA ARG A 68 -0.47 -5.71 -13.52
C ARG A 68 0.72 -4.77 -13.31
N ILE A 69 0.93 -4.30 -12.08
CA ILE A 69 2.13 -3.54 -11.69
C ILE A 69 3.26 -4.51 -11.34
N LEU A 70 2.91 -5.63 -10.71
CA LEU A 70 3.83 -6.73 -10.43
C LEU A 70 3.55 -7.91 -11.35
N GLN A 71 4.61 -8.68 -11.65
CA GLN A 71 4.53 -9.94 -12.37
C GLN A 71 5.28 -11.03 -11.58
N PRO A 72 4.66 -12.20 -11.33
CA PRO A 72 5.32 -13.30 -10.65
C PRO A 72 6.51 -13.82 -11.46
N LEU A 73 7.58 -14.20 -10.75
CA LEU A 73 8.78 -14.79 -11.35
C LEU A 73 8.67 -16.29 -11.62
N ASP A 74 7.78 -16.98 -10.91
CA ASP A 74 7.52 -18.40 -11.10
C ASP A 74 6.01 -18.66 -11.09
N ASP A 75 5.45 -18.88 -12.29
CA ASP A 75 4.08 -19.35 -12.47
C ASP A 75 3.96 -20.88 -12.29
N THR A 76 5.07 -21.60 -12.03
CA THR A 76 5.10 -23.09 -11.96
C THR A 76 4.89 -23.66 -10.55
N GLY A 77 4.69 -22.81 -9.54
CA GLY A 77 4.23 -23.20 -8.20
C GLY A 77 5.29 -23.86 -7.31
N LYS A 78 6.59 -23.75 -7.61
CA LYS A 78 7.67 -24.36 -6.80
C LYS A 78 8.33 -23.30 -5.92
N ASN A 79 7.97 -23.23 -4.63
CA ASN A 79 8.63 -22.47 -3.56
C ASN A 79 8.80 -20.94 -3.74
N TYR A 80 8.64 -20.37 -4.94
CA TYR A 80 8.86 -18.95 -5.24
C TYR A 80 7.58 -18.20 -5.60
N ALA A 81 6.40 -18.75 -5.27
CA ALA A 81 5.05 -18.18 -5.49
C ALA A 81 4.80 -16.80 -4.85
N TYR A 82 5.84 -16.16 -4.31
CA TYR A 82 5.83 -14.90 -3.60
C TYR A 82 6.91 -13.93 -4.08
N HIS A 83 7.59 -14.21 -5.20
CA HIS A 83 8.59 -13.32 -5.80
C HIS A 83 8.05 -12.68 -7.07
N PHE A 84 8.20 -11.37 -7.16
CA PHE A 84 7.66 -10.56 -8.23
C PHE A 84 8.72 -9.65 -8.82
N THR A 85 8.56 -9.32 -10.08
CA THR A 85 9.24 -8.20 -10.74
C THR A 85 8.23 -7.11 -11.06
N PHE A 86 8.74 -5.90 -11.29
CA PHE A 86 7.92 -4.77 -11.73
C PHE A 86 7.66 -4.89 -13.22
N ALA A 87 6.39 -4.93 -13.61
CA ALA A 87 5.95 -5.01 -15.00
C ALA A 87 5.90 -3.64 -15.70
N CYS A 88 6.01 -2.56 -14.93
CA CYS A 88 6.08 -1.18 -15.41
C CYS A 88 7.04 -0.36 -14.53
N ASP A 89 7.43 0.84 -14.99
CA ASP A 89 8.09 1.82 -14.10
C ASP A 89 7.12 2.21 -12.98
N VAL A 90 7.63 2.37 -11.76
CA VAL A 90 6.85 2.83 -10.60
C VAL A 90 6.16 4.18 -10.89
N LYS A 91 6.77 5.04 -11.71
CA LYS A 91 6.18 6.32 -12.14
C LYS A 91 4.94 6.16 -13.01
N GLU A 92 4.75 5.02 -13.65
CA GLU A 92 3.60 4.71 -14.50
C GLU A 92 2.54 3.84 -13.80
N ALA A 93 2.79 3.45 -12.55
CA ALA A 93 1.94 2.51 -11.82
C ALA A 93 0.51 3.04 -11.62
N ASP A 94 0.32 4.35 -11.53
CA ASP A 94 -1.01 4.98 -11.48
C ASP A 94 -1.81 4.68 -12.75
N ARG A 95 -1.25 4.96 -13.92
CA ARG A 95 -1.88 4.73 -15.22
C ARG A 95 -2.16 3.24 -15.43
N VAL A 96 -1.21 2.38 -15.08
CA VAL A 96 -1.37 0.92 -15.20
C VAL A 96 -2.49 0.41 -14.30
N ALA A 97 -2.57 0.88 -13.05
CA ALA A 97 -3.65 0.54 -12.14
C ALA A 97 -5.01 1.00 -12.69
N GLN A 98 -5.10 2.23 -13.20
CA GLN A 98 -6.32 2.76 -13.80
C GLN A 98 -6.79 1.96 -15.02
N GLN A 99 -5.87 1.38 -15.78
CA GLN A 99 -6.22 0.52 -16.93
C GLN A 99 -6.66 -0.89 -16.53
N ASN A 100 -6.32 -1.33 -15.31
CA ASN A 100 -6.53 -2.69 -14.82
C ASN A 100 -7.40 -2.76 -13.57
N TRP A 101 -8.10 -1.67 -13.21
CA TRP A 101 -8.86 -1.55 -11.95
C TRP A 101 -9.90 -2.67 -11.78
N GLU A 102 -10.49 -3.16 -12.87
CA GLU A 102 -11.46 -4.25 -12.87
C GLU A 102 -10.89 -5.57 -12.34
N HIS A 103 -9.59 -5.79 -12.52
CA HIS A 103 -8.88 -6.98 -12.03
C HIS A 103 -8.36 -6.81 -10.60
N GLY A 104 -8.15 -5.57 -10.17
CA GLY A 104 -7.61 -5.19 -8.87
C GLY A 104 -8.59 -5.35 -7.69
N PRO A 105 -8.11 -5.03 -6.46
CA PRO A 105 -8.99 -4.83 -5.31
C PRO A 105 -10.01 -3.70 -5.55
N SER A 106 -11.06 -3.64 -4.74
CA SER A 106 -11.90 -2.43 -4.65
C SER A 106 -11.10 -1.23 -4.15
N LEU A 107 -11.62 -0.01 -4.35
CA LEU A 107 -10.97 1.20 -3.84
C LEU A 107 -10.76 1.14 -2.32
N LEU A 108 -11.76 0.65 -1.58
CA LEU A 108 -11.68 0.48 -0.13
C LEU A 108 -10.58 -0.50 0.27
N GLU A 109 -10.52 -1.70 -0.34
CA GLU A 109 -9.48 -2.70 -0.06
C GLU A 109 -8.07 -2.17 -0.40
N LEU A 110 -7.94 -1.38 -1.48
CA LEU A 110 -6.67 -0.76 -1.87
C LEU A 110 -6.25 0.32 -0.85
N LEU A 111 -7.21 1.13 -0.39
CA LEU A 111 -7.00 2.14 0.65
C LEU A 111 -6.62 1.51 1.99
N GLU A 112 -7.27 0.41 2.38
CA GLU A 112 -6.91 -0.38 3.58
C GLU A 112 -5.46 -0.87 3.48
N THR A 113 -5.05 -1.38 2.32
CA THR A 113 -3.67 -1.84 2.09
C THR A 113 -2.68 -0.66 2.17
N PHE A 114 -3.06 0.50 1.65
CA PHE A 114 -2.27 1.73 1.76
C PHE A 114 -2.08 2.18 3.21
N ILE A 115 -3.16 2.23 4.00
CA ILE A 115 -3.11 2.59 5.42
C ILE A 115 -2.30 1.55 6.21
N PHE A 116 -2.45 0.26 5.91
CA PHE A 116 -1.71 -0.81 6.59
C PHE A 116 -0.19 -0.64 6.42
N HIS A 117 0.28 -0.22 5.25
CA HIS A 117 1.70 -0.01 5.00
C HIS A 117 2.19 1.40 5.31
N PHE A 118 1.41 2.22 6.05
CA PHE A 118 1.71 3.63 6.25
C PHE A 118 3.11 3.89 6.84
N GLU A 119 3.56 3.07 7.79
CA GLU A 119 4.91 3.18 8.38
C GLU A 119 6.06 2.99 7.36
N ASN A 120 5.79 2.32 6.24
CA ASN A 120 6.80 1.97 5.24
C ASN A 120 7.02 3.08 4.21
N TYR A 121 6.23 4.17 4.23
CA TYR A 121 6.47 5.30 3.34
C TYR A 121 7.66 6.18 3.81
N GLY A 122 8.19 6.00 5.04
CA GLY A 122 9.47 6.57 5.54
C GLY A 122 9.44 7.08 6.99
N LYS A 123 10.38 7.99 7.38
CA LYS A 123 10.41 8.69 8.70
C LYS A 123 9.84 10.12 8.70
N GLU A 124 9.53 10.71 7.54
CA GLU A 124 8.94 12.05 7.43
C GLU A 124 7.42 12.07 7.69
N TRP A 125 6.87 10.98 8.25
CA TRP A 125 5.43 10.66 8.26
C TRP A 125 4.85 10.53 9.65
N HIS A 126 5.60 10.98 10.65
CA HIS A 126 5.19 11.03 12.06
C HIS A 126 3.89 11.80 12.31
N ASP A 127 3.35 12.46 11.29
CA ASP A 127 2.12 13.22 11.39
C ASP A 127 0.85 12.38 11.17
N PHE A 128 0.90 11.11 10.70
CA PHE A 128 -0.33 10.34 10.47
C PHE A 128 -1.16 10.19 11.72
N SER A 129 -2.43 10.55 11.59
CA SER A 129 -3.42 10.38 12.64
C SER A 129 -4.46 9.37 12.20
N SER A 130 -4.85 8.50 13.12
CA SER A 130 -6.03 7.66 12.98
C SER A 130 -7.32 8.32 13.51
N GLU A 131 -7.21 9.54 14.03
CA GLU A 131 -8.33 10.29 14.62
C GLU A 131 -9.01 11.18 13.58
N ILE A 132 -10.35 11.28 13.65
CA ILE A 132 -11.13 12.22 12.83
C ILE A 132 -10.75 13.65 13.22
N TYR A 133 -10.65 14.55 12.24
CA TYR A 133 -10.38 15.98 12.45
C TYR A 133 -9.03 16.33 13.09
N VAL A 134 -8.13 15.37 13.28
CA VAL A 134 -6.75 15.64 13.70
C VAL A 134 -5.87 15.81 12.45
N PRO A 135 -5.25 16.99 12.25
CA PRO A 135 -4.44 17.25 11.07
C PRO A 135 -3.22 16.34 10.95
N PHE A 136 -2.95 15.86 9.75
CA PHE A 136 -1.78 15.05 9.41
C PHE A 136 -1.20 15.40 8.03
N GLY A 137 -0.01 14.88 7.73
CA GLY A 137 0.54 14.92 6.36
C GLY A 137 0.86 16.34 5.84
N ARG A 138 1.20 17.26 6.75
CA ARG A 138 1.48 18.67 6.44
C ARG A 138 2.67 18.84 5.49
N ASN A 139 3.66 17.95 5.57
CA ASN A 139 4.86 17.94 4.74
C ASN A 139 5.11 16.50 4.26
N GLY A 140 4.90 16.16 2.98
CA GLY A 140 5.21 14.80 2.58
C GLY A 140 4.98 14.40 1.13
N ARG A 141 5.62 13.29 0.76
CA ARG A 141 5.52 12.67 -0.58
C ARG A 141 4.12 12.03 -0.85
N LEU A 142 3.23 12.00 0.14
CA LEU A 142 1.85 11.50 0.01
C LEU A 142 0.86 12.61 -0.35
N ALA A 143 1.28 13.88 -0.42
CA ALA A 143 0.40 14.96 -0.86
C ALA A 143 -0.38 14.63 -2.15
N PRO A 144 0.20 13.99 -3.18
CA PRO A 144 -0.57 13.56 -4.36
C PRO A 144 -1.70 12.56 -4.03
N VAL A 145 -1.45 11.61 -3.13
CA VAL A 145 -2.46 10.62 -2.71
C VAL A 145 -3.54 11.29 -1.85
N LEU A 146 -3.14 12.14 -0.91
CA LEU A 146 -4.07 12.84 -0.02
C LEU A 146 -4.92 13.88 -0.76
N ASP A 147 -4.35 14.59 -1.74
CA ASP A 147 -5.11 15.46 -2.63
C ASP A 147 -6.12 14.66 -3.48
N ALA A 148 -5.76 13.45 -3.92
CA ALA A 148 -6.68 12.60 -4.65
C ALA A 148 -7.80 12.04 -3.74
N LEU A 149 -7.48 11.62 -2.52
CA LEU A 149 -8.47 11.22 -1.51
C LEU A 149 -9.39 12.39 -1.11
N ALA A 150 -8.89 13.63 -1.13
CA ALA A 150 -9.71 14.82 -0.87
C ALA A 150 -10.76 15.02 -1.96
N SER A 151 -10.43 14.71 -3.22
CA SER A 151 -11.37 14.85 -4.34
C SER A 151 -12.56 13.89 -4.29
N ILE A 152 -12.47 12.84 -3.46
CA ILE A 152 -13.53 11.85 -3.23
C ILE A 152 -13.99 11.85 -1.76
N SER A 153 -13.73 12.93 -1.03
CA SER A 153 -14.24 13.17 0.33
C SER A 153 -13.81 12.17 1.41
N TYR A 154 -12.70 11.45 1.24
CA TYR A 154 -12.11 10.65 2.33
C TYR A 154 -11.35 11.52 3.32
N VAL A 155 -10.72 12.59 2.83
CA VAL A 155 -10.01 13.59 3.63
C VAL A 155 -10.42 15.00 3.24
N GLU A 156 -10.16 15.97 4.11
CA GLU A 156 -10.25 17.39 3.80
C GLU A 156 -8.87 18.02 3.93
N LYS A 157 -8.50 18.88 2.98
CA LYS A 157 -7.26 19.65 3.03
C LYS A 157 -7.46 20.93 3.83
N THR A 158 -6.63 21.15 4.83
CA THR A 158 -6.66 22.31 5.72
C THR A 158 -5.35 23.12 5.62
N ALA A 159 -5.27 24.25 6.30
CA ALA A 159 -4.02 25.01 6.42
C ALA A 159 -2.92 24.25 7.19
N GLU A 160 -3.30 23.23 7.95
CA GLU A 160 -2.42 22.46 8.84
C GLU A 160 -2.08 21.07 8.28
N GLY A 161 -2.64 20.67 7.12
CA GLY A 161 -2.42 19.38 6.50
C GLY A 161 -3.70 18.80 5.93
N TYR A 162 -4.01 17.55 6.29
CA TYR A 162 -5.21 16.82 5.91
C TYR A 162 -5.90 16.29 7.15
N VAL A 163 -7.22 16.18 7.12
CA VAL A 163 -8.01 15.55 8.19
C VAL A 163 -8.88 14.45 7.58
N TRP A 164 -9.07 13.34 8.29
CA TRP A 164 -10.04 12.33 7.86
C TRP A 164 -11.47 12.86 8.00
N LEU A 165 -12.25 12.70 6.93
CA LEU A 165 -13.70 12.90 6.96
C LEU A 165 -14.44 11.57 7.21
N ASP A 166 -13.82 10.47 6.76
CA ASP A 166 -14.25 9.10 7.02
C ASP A 166 -13.06 8.28 7.55
N VAL A 167 -13.19 7.79 8.78
CA VAL A 167 -12.19 6.93 9.43
C VAL A 167 -12.54 5.45 9.38
N GLU A 168 -13.65 5.05 8.74
CA GLU A 168 -14.01 3.64 8.61
C GLU A 168 -12.85 2.79 8.04
N PRO A 169 -12.16 3.20 6.95
CA PRO A 169 -11.03 2.43 6.42
C PRO A 169 -9.88 2.30 7.44
N VAL A 170 -9.63 3.37 8.20
CA VAL A 170 -8.58 3.41 9.24
C VAL A 170 -8.93 2.46 10.38
N MET A 171 -10.17 2.52 10.87
CA MET A 171 -10.65 1.67 11.96
C MET A 171 -10.62 0.19 11.59
N ARG A 172 -11.02 -0.16 10.35
CA ARG A 172 -10.93 -1.54 9.84
C ARG A 172 -9.49 -2.07 9.84
N VAL A 173 -8.52 -1.24 9.44
CA VAL A 173 -7.10 -1.60 9.48
C VAL A 173 -6.61 -1.78 10.93
N LEU A 174 -6.96 -0.86 11.83
CA LEU A 174 -6.59 -0.96 13.25
C LEU A 174 -7.20 -2.20 13.93
N GLU A 175 -8.44 -2.54 13.64
CA GLU A 175 -9.10 -3.75 14.13
C GLU A 175 -8.44 -5.01 13.58
N SER A 176 -8.09 -5.03 12.28
CA SER A 176 -7.37 -6.14 11.66
C SER A 176 -6.00 -6.35 12.32
N LEU A 177 -5.25 -5.26 12.56
CA LEU A 177 -3.97 -5.30 13.26
C LEU A 177 -4.11 -5.79 14.70
N ARG A 178 -5.11 -5.31 15.44
CA ARG A 178 -5.39 -5.75 16.81
C ARG A 178 -5.72 -7.25 16.86
N SER A 179 -6.49 -7.74 15.90
CA SER A 179 -6.84 -9.15 15.79
C SER A 179 -5.64 -10.03 15.41
N ALA A 180 -4.78 -9.55 14.51
CA ALA A 180 -3.59 -10.27 14.05
C ALA A 180 -2.46 -10.29 15.10
N TYR A 181 -2.37 -9.26 15.94
CA TYR A 181 -1.30 -9.09 16.93
C TYR A 181 -1.84 -8.76 18.34
N PRO A 182 -2.65 -9.63 18.96
CA PRO A 182 -3.33 -9.32 20.22
C PRO A 182 -2.39 -9.03 21.39
N THR A 183 -1.16 -9.57 21.36
CA THR A 183 -0.15 -9.38 22.42
C THR A 183 0.50 -8.00 22.42
N LEU A 184 0.51 -7.29 21.28
CA LEU A 184 1.03 -5.92 21.21
C LEU A 184 0.07 -4.89 21.84
N TRP A 185 -1.21 -5.27 22.01
CA TRP A 185 -2.27 -4.39 22.52
C TRP A 185 -2.78 -4.80 23.90
N ALA A 186 -2.21 -5.85 24.50
CA ALA A 186 -2.58 -6.34 25.82
C ALA A 186 -1.90 -5.59 26.98
N SER A 187 -0.96 -4.68 26.69
CA SER A 187 -0.15 -3.97 27.71
C SER A 187 -0.78 -2.71 28.29
N ASP A 188 -1.92 -2.22 27.77
CA ASP A 188 -2.56 -0.99 28.29
C ASP A 188 -3.65 -1.27 29.34
N GLY A 189 -3.75 -2.51 29.83
CA GLY A 189 -4.86 -2.98 30.67
C GLY A 189 -4.58 -3.23 32.16
N GLU A 190 -3.35 -3.08 32.65
CA GLU A 190 -3.04 -3.32 34.07
C GLU A 190 -2.31 -2.14 34.72
N HIS A 191 -2.95 -0.97 34.77
CA HIS A 191 -2.75 -0.02 35.87
C HIS A 191 -4.06 0.75 36.11
N SER A 192 -4.95 0.16 36.89
CA SER A 192 -5.89 0.92 37.73
C SER A 192 -5.39 0.86 39.18
N PRO A 193 -5.47 1.98 39.93
CA PRO A 193 -4.90 2.13 41.27
C PRO A 193 -5.53 1.21 42.33
#